data_AF-A0A920QDW4-F1
#
_entry.id   AF-A0A920QDW4-F1
#
_cell.length_a   1.000
_cell.length_b   1.000
_cell.length_c   1.000
_cell.angle_alpha   90.00
_cell.angle_beta   90.00
_cell.angle_gamma   90.00
#
_symmetry.space_group_name_H-M   'P 1'
#
loop_
_entity.id
_entity.type
_entity.pdbx_description
1 polymer ?
#
loop_
_entity_poly.entity_id
_entity_poly.type
_entity_poly.pdbx_seq_one_letter_code
_entity_poly.pdbx_strand_id
1 'polypeptide(L)'
;MRAGRDPETNAYRLIHGEADGWDDLYVDRIGDFLLMQSPRPLTGPQIDAAKEWKNKLNLNGVYYKQLNRGTGEYEEKRLPATCNGSRSPDTFEVRENGAIFRLA
;
A
#
# COMPACT_ATOMS: atom_id res chain seq x y z
N MET A 1 -5.29 12.97 2.25
CA MET A 1 -4.08 12.10 2.32
C MET A 1 -3.39 12.32 3.65
N ARG A 2 -3.19 11.24 4.41
CA ARG A 2 -2.42 11.25 5.65
C ARG A 2 -0.94 11.10 5.32
N ALA A 3 -0.19 12.20 5.30
CA ALA A 3 1.26 12.14 5.17
C ALA A 3 1.87 12.04 6.58
N GLY A 4 2.58 10.94 6.87
CA GLY A 4 3.31 10.77 8.13
C GLY A 4 4.18 11.99 8.40
N ARG A 5 3.95 12.64 9.54
CA ARG A 5 4.64 13.90 9.91
C ARG A 5 5.97 13.65 10.62
N ASP A 6 6.18 12.41 11.06
CA ASP A 6 7.36 11.97 11.79
C ASP A 6 8.31 11.24 10.82
N PRO A 7 9.56 11.71 10.63
CA PRO A 7 10.54 11.02 9.79
C PRO A 7 10.93 9.63 10.33
N GLU A 8 10.64 9.35 11.60
CA GLU A 8 10.84 8.04 12.24
C GLU A 8 9.64 7.09 12.04
N THR A 9 8.68 7.48 11.20
CA THR A 9 7.52 6.66 10.85
C THR A 9 7.34 6.61 9.33
N ASN A 10 7.66 5.46 8.73
CA ASN A 10 7.50 5.20 7.30
C ASN A 10 6.53 4.05 6.99
N ALA A 11 5.90 3.47 8.02
CA ALA A 11 4.75 2.58 7.90
C ALA A 11 3.50 3.27 8.44
N TYR A 12 2.51 3.53 7.58
CA TYR A 12 1.24 4.15 7.99
C TYR A 12 0.18 4.07 6.89
N ARG A 13 -1.09 4.22 7.28
CA ARG A 13 -2.20 4.35 6.33
C ARG A 13 -2.25 5.73 5.71
N LEU A 14 -2.14 5.78 4.38
CA LEU A 14 -2.21 6.97 3.54
C LEU A 14 -3.65 7.37 3.20
N ILE A 15 -4.50 6.36 2.89
CA ILE A 15 -5.91 6.49 2.52
C ILE A 15 -6.74 5.43 3.28
N HIS A 16 -7.82 5.87 3.90
CA HIS A 16 -8.75 5.07 4.70
C HIS A 16 -10.16 5.09 4.10
N GLY A 17 -10.31 4.58 2.88
CA GLY A 17 -11.59 4.40 2.22
C GLY A 17 -12.43 5.68 2.19
N GLU A 18 -13.72 5.51 2.50
CA GLU A 18 -14.73 6.57 2.43
C GLU A 18 -14.39 7.77 3.31
N ALA A 19 -13.72 7.54 4.45
CA ALA A 19 -13.29 8.60 5.35
C ALA A 19 -12.29 9.57 4.69
N ASP A 20 -11.56 9.11 3.67
CA ASP A 20 -10.65 9.92 2.86
C ASP A 20 -11.22 10.19 1.44
N GLY A 21 -12.51 9.93 1.21
CA GLY A 21 -13.21 10.23 -0.04
C GLY A 21 -13.08 9.18 -1.15
N TRP A 22 -12.60 7.97 -0.82
CA TRP A 22 -12.41 6.90 -1.80
C TRP A 22 -13.29 5.69 -1.51
N ASP A 23 -14.04 5.25 -2.52
CA ASP A 23 -14.91 4.07 -2.40
C ASP A 23 -14.07 2.78 -2.22
N ASP A 24 -14.19 2.16 -1.04
CA ASP A 24 -13.53 0.93 -0.61
C ASP A 24 -12.01 0.82 -0.87
N LEU A 25 -11.30 1.95 -1.00
CA LEU A 25 -9.86 1.96 -1.26
C LEU A 25 -9.05 2.20 0.02
N TYR A 26 -8.14 1.28 0.33
CA TYR A 26 -7.17 1.44 1.40
C TYR A 26 -5.78 1.49 0.80
N VAL A 27 -4.97 2.44 1.25
CA VAL A 27 -3.59 2.58 0.79
C VAL A 27 -2.70 2.75 2.00
N ASP A 28 -1.76 1.82 2.15
CA ASP A 28 -0.77 1.84 3.22
C ASP A 28 0.61 2.13 2.60
N ARG A 29 1.35 3.07 3.20
CA ARG A 29 2.79 3.17 2.96
C ARG A 29 3.46 2.15 3.87
N ILE A 30 4.34 1.33 3.29
CA ILE A 30 5.11 0.32 3.99
C ILE A 30 6.56 0.48 3.53
N GLY A 31 7.34 1.24 4.31
CA GLY A 31 8.70 1.61 3.93
C GLY A 31 8.72 2.45 2.65
N ASP A 32 9.35 1.91 1.61
CA ASP A 32 9.49 2.54 0.30
C ASP A 32 8.47 2.06 -0.73
N PHE A 33 7.37 1.46 -0.28
CA PHE A 33 6.31 0.93 -1.14
C PHE A 33 4.94 1.41 -0.71
N LEU A 34 4.01 1.47 -1.66
CA LEU A 34 2.58 1.56 -1.38
C LEU A 34 1.92 0.19 -1.55
N LEU A 35 1.03 -0.16 -0.64
CA LEU A 35 0.12 -1.29 -0.76
C LEU A 35 -1.31 -0.77 -0.93
N MET A 36 -1.90 -1.03 -2.09
CA MET A 36 -3.29 -0.72 -2.39
C MET A 36 -4.17 -1.95 -2.15
N GLN A 37 -5.30 -1.72 -1.49
CA GLN A 37 -6.26 -2.76 -1.16
C GLN A 37 -7.67 -2.28 -1.48
N SER A 38 -8.41 -3.10 -2.23
CA SER A 38 -9.81 -2.84 -2.58
C SER A 38 -10.53 -4.16 -2.82
N PRO A 39 -11.82 -4.29 -2.49
CA PRO A 39 -12.60 -5.49 -2.80
C PRO A 39 -12.86 -5.66 -4.30
N ARG A 40 -12.79 -4.57 -5.07
CA ARG A 40 -12.97 -4.53 -6.52
C ARG A 40 -11.64 -4.23 -7.22
N PRO A 41 -11.45 -4.66 -8.48
CA PRO A 41 -10.33 -4.20 -9.30
C PRO A 41 -10.16 -2.68 -9.26
N LEU A 42 -8.91 -2.22 -9.26
CA LEU A 42 -8.63 -0.79 -9.25
C LEU A 42 -9.17 -0.13 -10.52
N THR A 43 -9.81 1.02 -10.34
CA THR A 43 -10.23 1.88 -11.44
C THR A 43 -9.06 2.70 -11.99
N GLY A 44 -9.18 3.21 -13.22
CA GLY A 44 -8.18 4.12 -13.82
C GLY A 44 -7.79 5.29 -12.89
N PRO A 45 -8.76 6.05 -12.33
CA PRO A 45 -8.46 7.12 -11.39
C PRO A 45 -7.68 6.67 -10.14
N GLN A 46 -7.97 5.49 -9.60
CA GLN A 46 -7.23 4.94 -8.45
C GLN A 46 -5.79 4.57 -8.83
N ILE A 47 -5.59 4.00 -10.02
CA ILE A 47 -4.25 3.68 -10.55
C ILE A 47 -3.43 4.96 -10.76
N ASP A 48 -4.03 6.01 -11.31
CA ASP A 48 -3.33 7.26 -11.56
C ASP A 48 -3.01 8.02 -10.27
N ALA A 49 -3.93 8.03 -9.30
CA ALA A 49 -3.66 8.55 -7.96
C ALA A 49 -2.49 7.81 -7.30
N ALA A 50 -2.41 6.48 -7.45
CA ALA A 50 -1.31 5.70 -6.91
C ALA A 50 0.05 6.08 -7.51
N LYS A 51 0.12 6.34 -8.82
CA LYS A 51 1.33 6.84 -9.49
C LYS A 51 1.71 8.21 -8.94
N GLU A 52 0.74 9.12 -8.79
CA GLU A 52 0.99 10.44 -8.22
C GLU A 52 1.56 10.34 -6.80
N TRP A 53 0.95 9.51 -5.94
CA TRP A 53 1.38 9.33 -4.55
C TRP A 53 2.75 8.68 -4.45
N LYS A 54 3.04 7.67 -5.26
CA LYS A 54 4.37 7.06 -5.37
C LYS A 54 5.42 8.13 -5.69
N ASN A 55 5.16 8.95 -6.70
CA ASN A 55 6.10 9.99 -7.13
C ASN A 55 6.28 11.08 -6.07
N LYS A 56 5.17 11.55 -5.48
CA LYS A 56 5.18 12.59 -4.45
C LYS A 56 5.92 12.18 -3.18
N LEU A 57 5.86 10.90 -2.82
CA LEU A 57 6.56 10.32 -1.66
C LEU A 57 7.92 9.71 -2.01
N ASN A 58 8.35 9.79 -3.28
CA ASN A 58 9.58 9.22 -3.81
C ASN A 58 9.76 7.72 -3.46
N LEU A 59 8.72 6.92 -3.73
CA LEU A 59 8.67 5.50 -3.38
C LEU A 59 9.07 4.60 -4.56
N ASN A 60 9.56 3.40 -4.25
CA ASN A 60 10.09 2.44 -5.23
C ASN A 60 8.99 1.77 -6.06
N GLY A 61 7.83 1.50 -5.45
CA GLY A 61 6.76 0.78 -6.13
C GLY A 61 5.41 0.84 -5.45
N VAL A 62 4.42 0.31 -6.17
CA VAL A 62 3.04 0.14 -5.74
C VAL A 62 2.64 -1.31 -5.97
N TYR A 63 2.04 -1.89 -4.94
CA TYR A 63 1.46 -3.22 -4.92
C TYR A 63 -0.05 -3.13 -4.85
N TYR A 64 -0.74 -4.10 -5.44
CA TYR A 64 -2.19 -4.23 -5.34
C TYR A 64 -2.60 -5.60 -4.82
N LYS A 65 -3.46 -5.61 -3.80
CA LYS A 65 -4.09 -6.80 -3.24
C LYS A 65 -5.61 -6.62 -3.24
N GLN A 66 -6.30 -7.46 -4.00
CA GLN A 66 -7.76 -7.50 -3.96
C GLN A 66 -8.25 -8.11 -2.63
N LEU A 67 -9.20 -7.47 -1.97
CA LEU A 67 -9.81 -7.94 -0.72
C LEU A 67 -10.98 -8.88 -1.01
N ASN A 68 -10.90 -10.13 -0.59
CA ASN A 68 -12.08 -11.00 -0.54
C ASN A 68 -12.70 -10.93 0.85
N ARG A 69 -13.97 -10.52 0.93
CA ARG A 69 -14.75 -10.52 2.17
C ARG A 69 -15.32 -11.91 2.54
N GLY A 70 -14.98 -12.95 1.77
CA GLY A 70 -15.38 -14.34 2.04
C GLY A 70 -14.33 -15.09 2.86
N THR A 71 -14.76 -15.82 3.89
CA THR A 71 -13.97 -16.80 4.64
C THR A 71 -13.74 -18.04 3.78
N GLY A 72 -12.62 -18.13 3.07
CA GLY A 72 -12.29 -19.34 2.33
C GLY A 72 -11.07 -19.20 1.42
N GLU A 73 -10.03 -19.94 1.78
CA GLU A 73 -8.89 -20.34 0.94
C GLU A 73 -7.83 -19.27 0.64
N TYR A 74 -6.67 -19.47 1.28
CA TYR A 74 -5.41 -18.80 0.97
C TYR A 74 -4.85 -19.40 -0.33
N GLU A 75 -5.34 -18.96 -1.49
CA GLU A 75 -4.75 -19.35 -2.77
C GLU A 75 -3.45 -18.55 -3.01
N GLU A 76 -2.37 -19.26 -3.34
CA GLU A 76 -1.03 -18.77 -3.70
C GLU A 76 -1.03 -17.71 -4.82
N LYS A 77 -2.12 -17.66 -5.62
CA LYS A 77 -2.40 -16.64 -6.65
C LYS A 77 -2.64 -15.21 -6.10
N ARG A 78 -2.71 -15.02 -4.79
CA ARG A 78 -3.06 -13.74 -4.10
C ARG A 78 -1.88 -12.95 -3.53
N LEU A 79 -0.65 -13.22 -3.96
CA LEU A 79 0.45 -12.30 -3.65
C LEU A 79 0.16 -10.94 -4.29
N PRO A 80 0.45 -9.82 -3.59
CA PRO A 80 0.24 -8.50 -4.17
C PRO A 80 0.96 -8.40 -5.51
N ALA A 81 0.21 -8.12 -6.57
CA ALA A 81 0.80 -7.95 -7.89
C ALA A 81 1.44 -6.56 -7.94
N THR A 82 2.67 -6.48 -8.45
CA THR A 82 3.29 -5.19 -8.73
C THR A 82 2.47 -4.49 -9.79
N CYS A 83 1.80 -3.40 -9.42
CA CYS A 83 1.05 -2.60 -10.39
C CYS A 83 1.92 -1.50 -11.00
N ASN A 84 3.00 -1.09 -10.33
CA ASN A 84 3.97 -0.13 -10.84
C ASN A 84 5.29 -0.13 -10.04
N GLY A 85 6.45 -0.16 -10.71
CA GLY A 85 7.77 0.00 -10.08
C GLY A 85 8.53 -1.30 -9.85
N SER A 86 9.58 -1.23 -9.02
CA SER A 86 10.46 -2.36 -8.73
C SER A 86 9.82 -3.34 -7.75
N ARG A 87 10.18 -4.63 -7.85
CA ARG A 87 9.82 -5.62 -6.83
C ARG A 87 10.54 -5.28 -5.52
N SER A 88 9.83 -5.35 -4.40
CA SER A 88 10.42 -5.30 -3.07
C SER A 88 11.34 -6.50 -2.86
N PRO A 89 12.38 -6.36 -2.02
CA PRO A 89 13.10 -7.50 -1.50
C PRO A 89 12.14 -8.46 -0.77
N ASP A 90 12.53 -9.73 -0.65
CA ASP A 90 11.75 -10.73 0.10
C ASP A 90 11.65 -10.38 1.59
N THR A 91 12.61 -9.60 2.11
CA THR A 91 12.50 -9.01 3.46
C THR A 91 13.04 -7.58 3.47
N PHE A 92 12.38 -6.69 4.20
CA PHE A 92 12.82 -5.31 4.36
C PHE A 92 12.39 -4.72 5.70
N GLU A 93 12.99 -3.60 6.08
CA GLU A 93 12.75 -2.94 7.36
C GLU A 93 11.82 -1.73 7.20
N VAL A 94 10.93 -1.55 8.16
CA VAL A 94 10.08 -0.37 8.30
C VAL A 94 10.25 0.24 9.68
N ARG A 95 9.92 1.52 9.79
CA ARG A 95 10.00 2.31 11.01
C ARG A 95 8.61 2.80 11.42
N GLU A 96 8.30 2.64 12.70
CA GLU A 96 7.11 3.20 13.33
C GLU A 96 7.51 3.77 14.70
N ASN A 97 7.37 5.08 14.85
CA ASN A 97 7.77 5.83 16.05
C ASN A 97 9.23 5.52 16.50
N GLY A 98 10.15 5.36 15.56
CA GLY A 98 11.56 5.04 15.80
C GLY A 98 11.86 3.56 16.08
N ALA A 99 10.84 2.71 16.25
CA ALA A 99 11.04 1.27 16.33
C ALA A 99 11.17 0.66 14.93
N ILE A 100 12.09 -0.30 14.78
CA ILE A 100 12.35 -0.99 13.50
C ILE A 100 11.67 -2.36 13.51
N PHE A 101 10.90 -2.64 12.47
CA PHE A 101 10.24 -3.92 12.22
C PHE A 101 10.75 -4.52 10.91
N ARG A 102 11.01 -5.83 10.91
CA ARG A 102 11.37 -6.58 9.70
C ARG A 102 10.15 -7.30 9.16
N LEU A 103 9.82 -7.05 7.89
CA LEU A 103 8.71 -7.66 7.18
C LEU A 103 9.24 -8.70 6.19
N ALA A 104 8.47 -9.77 6.00
CA ALA A 104 8.70 -10.89 5.09
C ALA A 104 7.39 -11.25 4.36
#